data_AF-A0A2E6UVX7-F1
#
_entry.id   AF-A0A2E6UVX7-F1
#
_cell.length_a   1.000
_cell.length_b   1.000
_cell.length_c   1.000
_cell.angle_alpha   90.00
_cell.angle_beta   90.00
_cell.angle_gamma   90.00
#
_symmetry.space_group_name_H-M   'P 1'
#
loop_
_entity.id
_entity.type
_entity.pdbx_description
1 polymer ?
#
loop_
_entity_poly.entity_id
_entity_poly.type
_entity_poly.pdbx_seq_one_letter_code
_entity_poly.pdbx_strand_id
1 'polypeptide(L)'
;ARCVHDIVASLGHKPWEPARIGKFESVTGAQLGEHRVAWEELVSSASEDMSEEISELEEAVRKLRGTEDSIEGILDSAETALDEARMALADRNAPAVERALGRAYSAVVEADPTTEVRFSEAQASDDLLDEVPLIDLSEEE
;
A
#
# COMPACT_ATOMS: atom_id res chain seq x y z
N ALA A 1 -8.07 6.59 8.36
CA ALA A 1 -7.20 5.53 8.90
C ALA A 1 -5.93 5.98 9.68
N ARG A 2 -4.86 6.43 9.01
CA ARG A 2 -3.46 6.40 9.49
C ARG A 2 -3.15 7.00 10.86
N CYS A 3 -3.59 8.23 11.13
CA CYS A 3 -3.28 8.93 12.39
C CYS A 3 -3.75 8.17 13.65
N VAL A 4 -4.87 7.44 13.57
CA VAL A 4 -5.39 6.66 14.71
C VAL A 4 -4.44 5.52 15.03
N HIS A 5 -3.98 4.79 14.02
CA HIS A 5 -3.04 3.69 14.19
C HIS A 5 -1.66 4.17 14.68
N ASP A 6 -1.16 5.30 14.18
CA ASP A 6 0.10 5.89 14.65
C ASP A 6 0.03 6.27 16.14
N ILE A 7 -1.11 6.82 16.58
CA ILE A 7 -1.32 7.14 17.99
C ILE A 7 -1.37 5.86 18.83
N VAL A 8 -2.12 4.85 18.42
CA VAL A 8 -2.22 3.58 19.15
C VAL A 8 -0.86 2.88 19.23
N ALA A 9 -0.08 2.89 18.15
CA ALA A 9 1.24 2.27 18.09
C ALA A 9 2.28 3.00 18.95
N SER A 10 2.20 4.34 19.06
CA SER A 10 3.18 5.15 19.79
C SER A 10 3.00 5.16 21.31
N LEU A 11 1.78 4.91 21.81
CA LEU A 11 1.47 5.08 23.23
C LEU A 11 1.95 3.93 24.12
N GLY A 12 2.22 2.74 23.59
CA GLY A 12 2.62 1.55 24.38
C GLY A 12 1.55 1.05 25.38
N HIS A 13 0.46 1.80 25.53
CA HIS A 13 -0.75 1.51 26.29
C HIS A 13 -1.96 1.99 25.46
N LYS A 14 -3.17 1.60 25.88
CA LYS A 14 -4.38 2.02 25.17
C LYS A 14 -4.62 3.53 25.34
N PRO A 15 -5.03 4.26 24.29
CA PRO A 15 -5.29 5.70 24.37
C PRO A 15 -6.32 6.11 25.43
N TRP A 16 -7.29 5.22 25.71
CA TRP A 16 -8.34 5.43 26.71
C TRP A 16 -7.94 4.97 28.13
N GLU A 17 -6.69 4.65 28.40
CA GLU A 17 -6.21 4.24 29.73
C GLU A 17 -5.28 5.32 30.33
N PRO A 18 -5.81 6.47 30.78
CA PRO A 18 -5.02 7.56 31.33
C PRO A 18 -4.51 7.26 32.74
N ALA A 19 -3.33 7.79 33.08
CA ALA A 19 -2.77 7.64 34.43
C ALA A 19 -3.62 8.29 35.54
N ARG A 20 -4.48 9.27 35.22
CA ARG A 20 -5.37 9.97 36.18
C ARG A 20 -6.78 10.13 35.62
N ILE A 21 -7.61 9.12 35.83
CA ILE A 21 -8.98 9.04 35.31
C ILE A 21 -9.80 10.30 35.63
N GLY A 22 -9.93 10.68 36.92
CA GLY A 22 -10.80 11.81 37.28
C GLY A 22 -10.39 13.17 36.69
N LYS A 23 -9.08 13.40 36.48
CA LYS A 23 -8.62 14.61 35.78
C LYS A 23 -8.89 14.52 34.28
N PHE A 24 -8.69 13.35 33.69
CA PHE A 24 -8.96 13.12 32.27
C PHE A 24 -10.44 13.33 31.95
N GLU A 25 -11.34 12.74 32.73
CA GLU A 25 -12.80 12.93 32.57
C GLU A 25 -13.21 14.38 32.83
N SER A 26 -12.65 15.04 33.85
CA SER A 26 -12.94 16.46 34.13
C SER A 26 -12.50 17.41 33.01
N VAL A 27 -11.40 17.10 32.31
CA VAL A 27 -10.87 17.95 31.22
C VAL A 27 -11.61 17.68 29.90
N THR A 28 -11.92 16.43 29.62
CA THR A 28 -12.56 16.01 28.37
C THR A 28 -14.08 16.15 28.42
N GLY A 29 -14.67 16.19 29.62
CA GLY A 29 -16.12 16.25 29.81
C GLY A 29 -16.85 14.93 29.52
N ALA A 30 -16.13 13.84 29.27
CA ALA A 30 -16.67 12.52 28.95
C ALA A 30 -16.08 11.46 29.88
N GLN A 31 -16.88 10.43 30.17
CA GLN A 31 -16.49 9.32 31.01
C GLN A 31 -15.52 8.38 30.29
N LEU A 32 -14.75 7.63 31.06
CA LEU A 32 -13.78 6.66 30.53
C LEU A 32 -14.41 5.64 29.57
N GLY A 33 -15.66 5.23 29.84
CA GLY A 33 -16.41 4.32 28.98
C GLY A 33 -16.73 4.94 27.60
N GLU A 34 -17.08 6.23 27.56
CA GLU A 34 -17.35 6.95 26.31
C GLU A 34 -16.08 7.10 25.48
N HIS A 35 -14.96 7.42 26.12
CA HIS A 35 -13.65 7.46 25.46
C HIS A 35 -13.27 6.11 24.87
N ARG A 36 -13.47 5.02 25.63
CA ARG A 36 -13.16 3.68 25.15
C ARG A 36 -13.95 3.33 23.90
N VAL A 37 -15.27 3.54 23.92
CA VAL A 37 -16.14 3.26 22.76
C VAL A 37 -15.69 4.08 21.56
N ALA A 38 -15.49 5.39 21.73
CA ALA A 38 -15.05 6.27 20.65
C ALA A 38 -13.71 5.82 20.03
N TRP A 39 -12.74 5.40 20.86
CA TRP A 39 -11.47 4.89 20.36
C TRP A 39 -11.59 3.54 19.67
N GLU A 40 -12.40 2.62 20.20
CA GLU A 40 -12.65 1.32 19.57
C GLU A 40 -13.33 1.50 18.21
N GLU A 41 -14.29 2.44 18.09
CA GLU A 41 -14.93 2.81 16.82
C GLU A 41 -13.92 3.40 15.82
N LEU A 42 -13.07 4.34 16.26
CA LEU A 42 -12.03 4.92 15.41
C LEU A 42 -11.04 3.89 14.89
N VAL A 43 -10.64 2.93 15.72
CA VAL A 43 -9.74 1.83 15.31
C VAL A 43 -10.45 0.88 14.35
N SER A 44 -11.73 0.59 14.58
CA SER A 44 -12.54 -0.24 13.67
C SER A 44 -12.63 0.41 12.29
N SER A 45 -13.08 1.66 12.24
CA SER A 45 -13.18 2.43 10.99
C SER A 45 -11.84 2.52 10.28
N ALA A 46 -10.74 2.78 11.00
CA ALA A 46 -9.42 2.82 10.39
C ALA A 46 -8.95 1.45 9.83
N SER A 47 -9.37 0.35 10.46
CA SER A 47 -9.09 -1.01 9.97
C SER A 47 -9.96 -1.38 8.77
N GLU A 48 -11.21 -0.90 8.75
CA GLU A 48 -12.14 -1.05 7.62
C GLU A 48 -11.62 -0.29 6.39
N ASP A 49 -11.16 0.97 6.57
CA ASP A 49 -10.49 1.75 5.52
C ASP A 49 -9.32 0.94 4.90
N MET A 50 -8.43 0.36 5.75
CA MET A 50 -7.31 -0.45 5.27
C MET A 50 -7.76 -1.72 4.54
N SER A 51 -8.86 -2.34 4.98
CA SER A 51 -9.43 -3.50 4.32
C SER A 51 -10.02 -3.14 2.95
N GLU A 52 -10.57 -1.94 2.81
CA GLU A 52 -11.05 -1.41 1.53
C GLU A 52 -9.87 -1.18 0.59
N GLU A 53 -8.79 -0.53 1.04
CA GLU A 53 -7.56 -0.34 0.25
C GLU A 53 -6.96 -1.67 -0.25
N ILE A 54 -6.92 -2.70 0.60
CA ILE A 54 -6.51 -4.06 0.21
C ILE A 54 -7.40 -4.57 -0.93
N SER A 55 -8.72 -4.43 -0.79
CA SER A 55 -9.70 -4.91 -1.78
C SER A 55 -9.59 -4.18 -3.11
N GLU A 56 -9.35 -2.87 -3.09
CA GLU A 56 -9.14 -2.06 -4.28
C GLU A 56 -7.89 -2.48 -5.06
N LEU A 57 -6.77 -2.71 -4.36
CA LEU A 57 -5.53 -3.18 -5.00
C LEU A 57 -5.67 -4.61 -5.54
N GLU A 58 -6.39 -5.50 -4.85
CA GLU A 58 -6.71 -6.83 -5.38
C GLU A 58 -7.53 -6.77 -6.66
N GLU A 59 -8.48 -5.84 -6.75
CA GLU A 59 -9.22 -5.59 -7.99
C GLU A 59 -8.31 -5.07 -9.10
N ALA A 60 -7.36 -4.18 -8.79
CA ALA A 60 -6.40 -3.68 -9.76
C ALA A 60 -5.49 -4.81 -10.30
N VAL A 61 -4.93 -5.63 -9.41
CA VAL A 61 -4.12 -6.81 -9.79
C VAL A 61 -4.93 -7.75 -10.68
N ARG A 62 -6.18 -8.05 -10.31
CA ARG A 62 -7.06 -8.94 -11.09
C ARG A 62 -7.35 -8.42 -12.49
N LYS A 63 -7.48 -7.10 -12.66
CA LYS A 63 -7.69 -6.47 -13.97
C LYS A 63 -6.45 -6.53 -14.87
N LEU A 64 -5.25 -6.52 -14.27
CA LEU A 64 -3.98 -6.57 -15.00
C LEU A 64 -3.57 -8.01 -15.37
N ARG A 65 -4.02 -9.02 -14.61
CA ARG A 65 -3.74 -10.44 -14.88
C ARG A 65 -4.16 -10.83 -16.31
N GLY A 66 -3.26 -11.52 -17.01
CA GLY A 66 -3.50 -12.01 -18.37
C GLY A 66 -3.50 -10.94 -19.45
N THR A 67 -3.13 -9.68 -19.13
CA THR A 67 -2.94 -8.65 -20.16
C THR A 67 -1.61 -8.81 -20.88
N GLU A 68 -0.54 -9.15 -20.17
CA GLU A 68 0.80 -9.37 -20.72
C GLU A 68 1.60 -10.39 -19.90
N ASP A 69 2.28 -11.33 -20.54
CA ASP A 69 3.10 -12.35 -19.84
C ASP A 69 4.29 -11.73 -19.08
N SER A 70 4.78 -10.57 -19.52
CA SER A 70 5.97 -9.92 -18.93
C SER A 70 5.72 -9.35 -17.53
N ILE A 71 4.46 -9.05 -17.19
CA ILE A 71 4.08 -8.43 -15.90
C ILE A 71 3.65 -9.45 -14.85
N GLU A 72 3.44 -10.71 -15.22
CA GLU A 72 2.90 -11.75 -14.34
C GLU A 72 3.74 -11.94 -13.06
N GLY A 73 5.08 -11.87 -13.16
CA GLY A 73 5.96 -11.95 -11.98
C GLY A 73 5.87 -10.74 -11.04
N ILE A 74 5.54 -9.56 -11.57
CA ILE A 74 5.28 -8.35 -10.78
C ILE A 74 3.94 -8.49 -10.07
N LEU A 75 2.93 -9.03 -10.75
CA LEU A 75 1.61 -9.31 -10.18
C LEU A 75 1.68 -10.39 -9.07
N ASP A 76 2.49 -11.43 -9.23
CA ASP A 76 2.76 -12.43 -8.17
C ASP A 76 3.34 -11.77 -6.90
N SER A 77 4.22 -10.80 -7.09
CA SER A 77 4.83 -10.02 -6.00
C SER A 77 3.79 -9.11 -5.32
N ALA A 78 2.89 -8.50 -6.10
CA ALA A 78 1.79 -7.71 -5.58
C ALA A 78 0.82 -8.57 -4.74
N GLU A 79 0.45 -9.76 -5.23
CA GLU A 79 -0.43 -10.70 -4.49
C GLU A 79 0.21 -11.15 -3.18
N THR A 80 1.50 -11.49 -3.20
CA THR A 80 2.23 -11.84 -1.98
C THR A 80 2.19 -10.69 -0.96
N ALA A 81 2.41 -9.45 -1.40
CA ALA A 81 2.32 -8.28 -0.54
C ALA A 81 0.89 -8.04 -0.01
N LEU A 82 -0.15 -8.31 -0.80
CA LEU A 82 -1.55 -8.21 -0.36
C LEU A 82 -1.90 -9.27 0.70
N ASP A 83 -1.38 -10.49 0.57
CA ASP A 83 -1.53 -11.52 1.59
C ASP A 83 -0.82 -11.16 2.88
N GLU A 84 0.38 -10.57 2.80
CA GLU A 84 1.07 -10.01 3.96
C GLU A 84 0.27 -8.88 4.62
N ALA A 85 -0.37 -8.00 3.84
CA ALA A 85 -1.23 -6.94 4.35
C ALA A 85 -2.43 -7.52 5.11
N ARG A 86 -3.09 -8.55 4.57
CA ARG A 86 -4.21 -9.25 5.23
C ARG A 86 -3.80 -9.89 6.56
N MET A 87 -2.66 -10.58 6.58
CA MET A 87 -2.13 -11.18 7.82
C MET A 87 -1.81 -10.10 8.86
N ALA A 88 -1.13 -9.03 8.45
CA ALA A 88 -0.81 -7.92 9.33
C ALA A 88 -2.06 -7.22 9.90
N LEU A 89 -3.13 -7.10 9.10
CA LEU A 89 -4.39 -6.50 9.55
C LEU A 89 -5.09 -7.39 10.58
N ALA A 90 -5.11 -8.71 10.37
CA ALA A 90 -5.62 -9.68 11.35
C ALA A 90 -4.87 -9.60 12.69
N ASP A 91 -3.55 -9.38 12.63
CA ASP A 91 -2.68 -9.18 13.80
C ASP A 91 -2.76 -7.76 14.40
N ARG A 92 -3.60 -6.88 13.85
CA ARG A 92 -3.75 -5.47 14.26
C ARG A 92 -2.43 -4.69 14.19
N ASN A 93 -1.57 -5.05 13.25
CA ASN A 93 -0.27 -4.43 13.00
C ASN A 93 -0.34 -3.46 11.83
N ALA A 94 -1.02 -2.33 12.04
CA ALA A 94 -1.20 -1.29 11.02
C ALA A 94 0.10 -0.83 10.33
N PRO A 95 1.24 -0.63 11.02
CA PRO A 95 2.48 -0.30 10.33
C PRO A 95 2.95 -1.38 9.35
N ALA A 96 2.70 -2.67 9.64
CA ALA A 96 3.01 -3.74 8.71
C ALA A 96 2.04 -3.77 7.52
N VAL A 97 0.74 -3.50 7.75
CA VAL A 97 -0.26 -3.34 6.68
C VAL A 97 0.18 -2.26 5.69
N GLU A 98 0.54 -1.07 6.18
CA GLU A 98 0.94 0.04 5.31
C GLU A 98 2.19 -0.25 4.50
N ARG A 99 3.18 -0.93 5.09
CA ARG A 99 4.40 -1.34 4.35
C ARG A 99 4.08 -2.36 3.26
N ALA A 100 3.17 -3.28 3.53
CA ALA A 100 2.73 -4.29 2.58
C ALA A 100 1.91 -3.66 1.45
N LEU A 101 0.95 -2.80 1.77
CA LEU A 101 0.19 -2.00 0.80
C LEU A 101 1.09 -1.12 -0.06
N GLY A 102 2.12 -0.49 0.51
CA GLY A 102 3.09 0.30 -0.26
C GLY A 102 3.82 -0.53 -1.32
N ARG A 103 4.22 -1.77 -0.99
CA ARG A 103 4.83 -2.69 -1.97
C ARG A 103 3.83 -3.12 -3.04
N ALA A 104 2.61 -3.49 -2.63
CA ALA A 104 1.56 -3.89 -3.57
C ALA A 104 1.22 -2.75 -4.55
N TYR A 105 1.07 -1.53 -4.04
CA TYR A 105 0.82 -0.34 -4.84
C TYR A 105 1.96 -0.09 -5.83
N SER A 106 3.22 -0.13 -5.39
CA SER A 106 4.37 0.03 -6.29
C SER A 106 4.38 -1.01 -7.40
N ALA A 107 4.10 -2.28 -7.09
CA ALA A 107 4.04 -3.34 -8.08
C ALA A 107 2.89 -3.16 -9.07
N VAL A 108 1.70 -2.73 -8.61
CA VAL A 108 0.56 -2.43 -9.50
C VAL A 108 0.88 -1.25 -10.42
N VAL A 109 1.49 -0.18 -9.91
CA VAL A 109 1.91 0.96 -10.73
C VAL A 109 2.95 0.52 -11.75
N GLU A 110 3.93 -0.29 -11.36
CA GLU A 110 4.93 -0.83 -12.28
C GLU A 110 4.32 -1.77 -13.33
N ALA A 111 3.23 -2.48 -13.02
CA ALA A 111 2.58 -3.39 -13.96
C ALA A 111 1.57 -2.69 -14.89
N ASP A 112 1.02 -1.55 -14.49
CA ASP A 112 -0.01 -0.84 -15.26
C ASP A 112 0.61 -0.05 -16.43
N PRO A 113 0.29 -0.40 -17.69
CA PRO A 113 0.84 0.26 -18.87
C PRO A 113 0.38 1.71 -19.03
N THR A 114 -0.67 2.13 -18.31
CA THR A 114 -1.18 3.50 -18.33
C THR A 114 -0.45 4.44 -17.37
N THR A 115 0.59 3.95 -16.70
CA THR A 115 1.41 4.75 -15.79
C THR A 115 2.63 5.31 -16.51
N GLU A 116 3.07 6.50 -16.11
CA GLU A 116 4.24 7.16 -16.70
C GLU A 116 5.51 6.30 -16.65
N VAL A 117 5.65 5.45 -15.62
CA VAL A 117 6.77 4.52 -15.47
C VAL A 117 6.87 3.61 -16.69
N ARG A 118 5.79 2.91 -17.02
CA ARG A 118 5.75 1.99 -18.17
C ARG A 118 5.75 2.69 -19.52
N PHE A 119 5.07 3.83 -19.63
CA PHE A 119 5.11 4.62 -20.86
C PHE A 119 6.54 5.04 -21.22
N SER A 120 7.35 5.43 -20.23
CA SER A 120 8.74 5.83 -20.46
C SER A 120 9.64 4.66 -20.89
N GLU A 121 9.44 3.47 -20.32
CA GLU A 121 10.17 2.26 -20.73
C GLU A 121 9.79 1.81 -22.14
N ALA A 122 8.50 1.83 -22.47
CA ALA A 122 8.02 1.49 -23.81
C ALA A 122 8.60 2.45 -24.87
N GLN A 123 8.59 3.76 -24.59
CA GLN A 123 9.17 4.76 -25.48
C GLN A 123 10.68 4.59 -25.65
N ALA A 124 11.41 4.33 -24.56
CA ALA A 124 12.84 4.06 -24.62
C ALA A 124 13.18 2.78 -25.40
N SER A 125 12.31 1.76 -25.35
CA SER A 125 12.48 0.52 -26.13
C SER A 125 12.22 0.70 -27.63
N ASP A 126 11.29 1.57 -28.00
CA ASP A 126 10.95 1.91 -29.39
C ASP A 126 12.07 2.71 -30.06
N ASP A 127 12.62 3.72 -29.37
CA ASP A 127 13.76 4.53 -29.85
C ASP A 127 15.02 3.68 -30.14
N LEU A 128 15.22 2.55 -29.45
CA LEU A 128 16.35 1.64 -29.68
C LEU A 128 16.20 0.75 -30.92
N LEU A 129 14.99 0.62 -31.48
CA LEU A 129 14.76 -0.14 -32.71
C LEU A 129 15.03 0.69 -33.97
N ASP A 130 15.10 2.02 -33.85
CA ASP A 130 15.24 2.95 -34.97
C ASP A 130 16.67 3.47 -35.22
N GLU A 131 17.67 3.19 -34.37
CA GLU A 131 19.05 3.66 -34.57
C GLU A 131 20.10 2.56 -34.88
N VAL A 132 20.54 2.59 -36.14
CA VAL A 132 21.91 2.45 -36.70
C VAL A 132 21.98 1.42 -37.84
N PRO A 133 21.99 1.88 -39.11
CA PRO A 133 22.42 1.06 -40.23
C PRO A 133 23.88 0.64 -40.04
N LEU A 134 24.14 -0.67 -40.03
CA LEU A 134 25.49 -1.23 -40.01
C LEU A 134 26.15 -0.95 -41.37
N ILE A 135 26.78 0.23 -41.51
CA ILE A 135 27.62 0.55 -42.66
C ILE A 135 28.92 -0.24 -42.47
N ASP A 136 29.09 -1.31 -43.22
CA ASP A 136 30.35 -2.06 -43.29
C ASP A 136 31.40 -1.21 -44.01
N LEU A 137 32.38 -0.72 -43.26
CA LEU A 137 33.50 0.09 -43.76
C LEU A 137 34.73 -0.77 -44.11
N SER A 138 34.55 -2.06 -44.44
CA SER A 138 35.68 -2.98 -44.68
C SER A 138 36.20 -3.08 -46.12
N GLU A 139 35.75 -2.23 -47.05
CA GLU A 139 36.32 -2.18 -48.41
C GLU A 139 36.80 -0.78 -48.79
N GLU A 140 38.00 -0.39 -48.32
CA GLU A 140 38.86 0.59 -49.00
C GLU A 140 40.30 0.47 -48.44
N GLU A 141 41.07 -0.50 -48.96
CA GLU A 141 42.37 -0.30 -49.67
C GLU A 141 42.96 -1.65 -50.14
#